data_AF-A0A484BK39-F1
#
_entry.id   AF-A0A484BK39-F1
#
_cell.length_a   1.000
_cell.length_b   1.000
_cell.length_c   1.000
_cell.angle_alpha   90.00
_cell.angle_beta   90.00
_cell.angle_gamma   90.00
#
_symmetry.space_group_name_H-M   'P 1'
#
loop_
_entity.id
_entity.type
_entity.pdbx_description
1 polymer ?
#
loop_
_entity_poly.entity_id
_entity_poly.type
_entity_poly.pdbx_seq_one_letter_code
_entity_poly.pdbx_strand_id
1 'polypeptide(L)'
;MGIDGYLQLEAALVKHLESYLEKVDNEQETISSYLTDIDSLHEHMHSPEAYYGNPINAFLTINRFAIIWKHEIFDVLLANRTYSEYRNAVEGELNKKKLNGPTNEDLLIAAENLLDMQEFTRIPTSELANEVVLRDYNTDQNVTLSASECHSIGSNFYELQSYEYAAQWLQQARKLASLESSASASAIKIRILEHLVLVYKKLNSLKLAYKLNNEILKLEPKNEAALNNKSLLETQLLLDRIRIAKVTVNEQMDENHLEL
;
A
#
# COMPACT_ATOMS: atom_id res chain seq x y z
N MET A 1 10.67 22.18 -3.28
CA MET A 1 11.53 22.15 -2.07
C MET A 1 12.77 21.34 -2.43
N GLY A 2 13.97 21.69 -1.95
CA GLY A 2 15.17 20.89 -2.22
C GLY A 2 15.23 19.62 -1.35
N ILE A 3 16.13 18.69 -1.67
CA ILE A 3 16.36 17.43 -0.92
C ILE A 3 16.56 17.69 0.59
N ASP A 4 17.29 18.74 0.95
CA ASP A 4 17.50 19.15 2.35
C ASP A 4 16.20 19.46 3.10
N GLY A 5 15.18 19.95 2.39
CA GLY A 5 13.87 20.22 2.98
C GLY A 5 13.09 18.93 3.25
N TYR A 6 13.19 17.94 2.37
CA TYR A 6 12.58 16.62 2.59
C TYR A 6 13.24 15.87 3.75
N LEU A 7 14.57 15.95 3.89
CA LEU A 7 15.28 15.39 5.04
C LEU A 7 14.84 16.05 6.36
N GLN A 8 14.70 17.37 6.38
CA GLN A 8 14.22 18.09 7.57
C GLN A 8 12.76 17.77 7.90
N LEU A 9 11.93 17.56 6.87
CA LEU A 9 10.55 17.13 7.03
C LEU A 9 10.48 15.74 7.66
N GLU A 10 11.19 14.76 7.09
CA GLU A 10 11.23 13.40 7.60
C GLU A 10 11.76 13.36 9.04
N ALA A 11 12.86 14.06 9.33
CA ALA A 11 13.41 14.15 10.67
C ALA A 11 12.42 14.75 11.69
N ALA A 12 11.65 15.77 11.29
CA ALA A 12 10.62 16.36 12.16
C ALA A 12 9.47 15.37 12.41
N LEU A 13 9.01 14.67 11.36
CA LEU A 13 7.94 13.68 11.47
C LEU A 13 8.36 12.50 12.35
N VAL A 14 9.55 11.94 12.13
CA VAL A 14 10.12 10.83 12.93
C VAL A 14 10.19 11.22 14.40
N LYS A 15 10.79 12.38 14.71
CA LYS A 15 10.91 12.87 16.09
C LYS A 15 9.56 12.98 16.80
N HIS A 16 8.55 13.56 16.15
CA HIS A 16 7.22 13.69 16.77
C HIS A 16 6.51 12.35 16.89
N LEU A 17 6.73 11.44 15.94
CA LEU A 17 6.16 10.10 15.99
C LEU A 17 6.79 9.26 17.11
N GLU A 18 8.10 9.34 17.32
CA GLU A 18 8.78 8.71 18.46
C GLU A 18 8.20 9.21 19.79
N SER A 19 8.02 10.53 19.95
CA SER A 19 7.40 11.10 21.15
C SER A 19 5.93 10.69 21.31
N TYR A 20 5.20 10.53 20.21
CA TYR A 20 3.83 10.01 20.23
C TYR A 20 3.81 8.55 20.70
N LEU A 21 4.69 7.71 20.17
CA LEU A 21 4.79 6.29 20.56
C LEU A 21 5.15 6.15 22.04
N GLU A 22 6.10 6.93 22.55
CA GLU A 22 6.44 6.92 23.98
C GLU A 22 5.23 7.25 24.87
N LYS A 23 4.40 8.22 24.47
CA LYS A 23 3.18 8.56 25.21
C LYS A 23 2.11 7.46 25.12
N VAL A 24 1.93 6.87 23.94
CA VAL A 24 1.01 5.74 23.74
C VAL A 24 1.45 4.54 24.56
N ASP A 25 2.75 4.24 24.61
CA ASP A 25 3.29 3.15 25.42
C ASP A 25 3.01 3.38 26.91
N ASN A 26 3.21 4.59 27.43
CA ASN A 26 2.85 4.94 28.82
C ASN A 26 1.34 4.80 29.10
N GLU A 27 0.48 5.22 28.17
CA GLU A 27 -0.98 5.02 28.26
C GLU A 27 -1.32 3.51 28.26
N GLN A 28 -0.68 2.74 27.39
CA GLN A 28 -0.87 1.30 27.29
C GLN A 28 -0.42 0.59 28.57
N GLU A 29 0.74 0.93 29.13
CA GLU A 29 1.24 0.36 30.39
C GLU A 29 0.27 0.66 31.54
N THR A 30 -0.22 1.89 31.62
CA THR A 30 -1.21 2.30 32.62
C THR A 30 -2.47 1.44 32.51
N ILE A 31 -3.07 1.34 31.32
CA ILE A 31 -4.27 0.53 31.08
C ILE A 31 -4.01 -0.96 31.37
N SER A 32 -2.86 -1.48 30.95
CA SER A 32 -2.49 -2.88 31.14
C SER A 32 -2.33 -3.23 32.63
N SER A 33 -1.77 -2.32 33.43
CA SER A 33 -1.66 -2.50 34.88
C SER A 33 -3.04 -2.58 35.54
N TYR A 34 -3.98 -1.70 35.15
CA TYR A 34 -5.35 -1.74 35.66
C TYR A 34 -6.10 -3.02 35.27
N LEU A 35 -5.90 -3.52 34.04
CA LEU A 35 -6.49 -4.79 33.62
C LEU A 35 -5.93 -5.96 34.44
N THR A 36 -4.61 -5.97 34.68
CA THR A 36 -3.95 -6.99 35.51
C THR A 36 -4.48 -6.99 36.94
N ASP A 37 -4.70 -5.81 37.54
CA ASP A 37 -5.27 -5.67 38.89
C ASP A 37 -6.71 -6.19 38.96
N ILE A 38 -7.52 -5.97 37.91
CA ILE A 38 -8.89 -6.48 37.82
C ILE A 38 -8.90 -7.99 37.66
N ASP A 39 -8.02 -8.54 36.82
CA ASP A 39 -7.92 -9.98 36.59
C ASP A 39 -7.50 -10.70 37.87
N SER A 40 -6.48 -10.20 38.56
CA SER A 40 -6.07 -10.71 39.88
C SER A 40 -7.23 -10.67 40.87
N LEU A 41 -7.98 -9.56 40.95
CA LEU A 41 -9.14 -9.47 41.83
C LEU A 41 -10.22 -10.51 41.52
N HIS A 42 -10.45 -10.80 40.24
CA HIS A 42 -11.41 -11.83 39.83
C HIS A 42 -10.91 -13.26 40.10
N GLU A 43 -9.62 -13.54 39.94
CA GLU A 43 -9.03 -14.85 40.28
C GLU A 43 -9.17 -15.19 41.76
N HIS A 44 -9.02 -14.19 42.64
CA HIS A 44 -9.19 -14.36 44.09
C HIS A 44 -10.67 -14.38 44.53
N MET A 45 -11.62 -14.14 43.61
CA MET A 45 -13.06 -14.15 43.89
C MET A 45 -13.66 -15.54 43.69
N HIS A 46 -13.60 -16.39 44.72
CA HIS A 46 -14.13 -17.76 44.65
C HIS A 46 -15.68 -17.87 44.59
N SER A 47 -16.41 -16.91 45.16
CA SER A 47 -17.88 -16.84 45.09
C SER A 47 -18.33 -15.39 44.89
N PRO A 48 -18.99 -15.07 43.76
CA PRO A 48 -19.55 -13.74 43.52
C PRO A 48 -20.56 -13.32 44.58
N GLU A 49 -21.45 -14.22 45.00
CA GLU A 49 -22.52 -13.91 45.96
C GLU A 49 -21.97 -13.56 47.34
N ALA A 50 -20.95 -14.29 47.81
CA ALA A 50 -20.28 -13.98 49.08
C ALA A 50 -19.44 -12.69 48.99
N TYR A 51 -18.78 -12.48 47.84
CA TYR A 51 -17.97 -11.28 47.61
C TYR A 51 -18.82 -10.02 47.57
N TYR A 52 -19.90 -10.00 46.78
CA TYR A 52 -20.82 -8.85 46.69
C TYR A 52 -21.76 -8.75 47.89
N GLY A 53 -21.95 -9.83 48.65
CA GLY A 53 -22.64 -9.81 49.95
C GLY A 53 -21.86 -9.02 51.01
N ASN A 54 -20.55 -8.83 50.85
CA ASN A 54 -19.76 -7.94 51.69
C ASN A 54 -19.97 -6.47 51.23
N PRO A 55 -20.56 -5.59 52.08
CA PRO A 55 -20.87 -4.22 51.69
C PRO A 55 -19.63 -3.39 51.31
N ILE A 56 -18.45 -3.70 51.84
CA ILE A 56 -17.20 -3.01 51.46
C ILE A 56 -16.81 -3.38 50.04
N ASN A 57 -16.84 -4.67 49.69
CA ASN A 57 -16.51 -5.14 48.35
C ASN A 57 -17.53 -4.67 47.30
N ALA A 58 -18.81 -4.61 47.66
CA ALA A 58 -19.84 -4.01 46.83
C ALA A 58 -19.57 -2.52 46.56
N PHE A 59 -19.24 -1.74 47.60
CA PHE A 59 -18.85 -0.34 47.46
C PHE A 59 -17.60 -0.18 46.58
N LEU A 60 -16.54 -0.95 46.82
CA LEU A 60 -15.30 -0.90 46.03
C LEU A 60 -15.55 -1.22 44.55
N THR A 61 -16.43 -2.17 44.26
CA THR A 61 -16.81 -2.52 42.88
C THR A 61 -17.53 -1.34 42.20
N ILE A 62 -18.54 -0.77 42.87
CA ILE A 62 -19.26 0.39 42.35
C ILE A 62 -18.30 1.57 42.15
N ASN A 63 -17.41 1.82 43.11
CA ASN A 63 -16.41 2.87 43.05
C ASN A 63 -15.45 2.67 41.87
N ARG A 64 -14.99 1.43 41.63
CA ARG A 64 -14.15 1.10 40.47
C ARG A 64 -14.84 1.41 39.16
N PHE A 65 -16.14 1.10 39.01
CA PHE A 65 -16.90 1.47 37.82
C PHE A 65 -17.15 2.97 37.69
N ALA A 66 -17.48 3.63 38.79
CA ALA A 66 -17.81 5.06 38.78
C ALA A 66 -16.58 5.96 38.53
N ILE A 67 -15.41 5.54 39.01
CA ILE A 67 -14.18 6.34 38.99
C ILE A 67 -13.16 5.75 38.02
N ILE A 68 -12.65 4.53 38.30
CA ILE A 68 -11.49 3.97 37.59
C ILE A 68 -11.84 3.70 36.12
N TRP A 69 -12.90 2.94 35.85
CA TRP A 69 -13.34 2.66 34.49
C TRP A 69 -13.63 3.93 33.70
N LYS A 70 -14.27 4.92 34.35
CA LYS A 70 -14.61 6.19 33.72
C LYS A 70 -13.37 7.03 33.40
N HIS A 71 -12.56 7.33 34.39
CA HIS A 71 -11.52 8.37 34.28
C HIS A 71 -10.17 7.83 33.82
N GLU A 72 -9.81 6.62 34.24
CA GLU A 72 -8.48 6.04 33.95
C GLU A 72 -8.48 5.25 32.65
N ILE A 73 -9.64 4.75 32.21
CA ILE A 73 -9.77 3.95 30.98
C ILE A 73 -10.54 4.72 29.91
N PHE A 74 -11.83 5.00 30.13
CA PHE A 74 -12.66 5.58 29.07
C PHE A 74 -12.28 7.01 28.71
N ASP A 75 -12.06 7.88 29.69
CA ASP A 75 -11.69 9.28 29.40
C ASP A 75 -10.33 9.36 28.70
N VAL A 76 -9.36 8.50 29.05
CA VAL A 76 -8.06 8.42 28.37
C VAL A 76 -8.24 8.02 26.91
N LEU A 77 -8.97 6.93 26.64
CA LEU A 77 -9.19 6.41 25.29
C LEU A 77 -10.04 7.36 24.42
N LEU A 78 -11.10 7.95 25.00
CA LEU A 78 -12.03 8.81 24.27
C LEU A 78 -11.46 10.19 23.99
N ALA A 79 -10.62 10.73 24.88
CA ALA A 79 -10.11 12.08 24.73
C ALA A 79 -9.06 12.19 23.61
N ASN A 80 -8.47 11.06 23.17
CA ASN A 80 -7.48 11.00 22.08
C ASN A 80 -6.40 12.10 22.18
N ARG A 81 -6.02 12.42 23.43
CA ARG A 81 -5.19 13.61 23.75
C ARG A 81 -3.81 13.47 23.15
N THR A 82 -3.22 12.29 23.30
CA THR A 82 -1.89 11.97 22.78
C THR A 82 -1.81 12.16 21.26
N TYR A 83 -2.84 11.72 20.51
CA TYR A 83 -2.91 12.00 19.07
C TYR A 83 -3.12 13.49 18.77
N SER A 84 -4.00 14.17 19.50
CA SER A 84 -4.23 15.61 19.29
C SER A 84 -2.98 16.44 19.56
N GLU A 85 -2.22 16.10 20.60
CA GLU A 85 -0.95 16.76 20.93
C GLU A 85 0.11 16.50 19.87
N TYR A 86 0.25 15.25 19.42
CA TYR A 86 1.11 14.90 18.30
C TYR A 86 0.77 15.72 17.05
N ARG A 87 -0.50 15.76 16.66
CA ARG A 87 -0.93 16.49 15.46
C ARG A 87 -0.62 17.97 15.56
N ASN A 88 -0.91 18.60 16.70
CA ASN A 88 -0.60 20.00 16.96
C ASN A 88 0.91 20.28 16.95
N ALA A 89 1.73 19.37 17.49
CA ALA A 89 3.18 19.50 17.52
C ALA A 89 3.78 19.41 16.11
N VAL A 90 3.33 18.44 15.31
CA VAL A 90 3.72 18.30 13.91
C VAL A 90 3.32 19.55 13.12
N GLU A 91 2.04 19.93 13.14
CA GLU A 91 1.54 21.12 12.43
C GLU A 91 2.30 22.38 12.83
N GLY A 92 2.57 22.56 14.13
CA GLY A 92 3.34 23.68 14.65
C GLY A 92 4.78 23.73 14.13
N GLU A 93 5.48 22.59 14.13
CA GLU A 93 6.86 22.52 13.64
C GLU A 93 6.96 22.71 12.12
N LEU A 94 6.07 22.06 11.36
CA LEU A 94 6.02 22.19 9.91
C LEU A 94 5.73 23.64 9.50
N ASN A 95 4.74 24.29 10.13
CA ASN A 95 4.41 25.70 9.88
C ASN A 95 5.58 26.63 10.23
N LYS A 96 6.23 26.40 11.37
CA LYS A 96 7.37 27.21 11.82
C LYS A 96 8.57 27.10 10.87
N LYS A 97 8.87 25.90 10.38
CA LYS A 97 9.98 25.64 9.44
C LYS A 97 9.59 25.84 7.97
N LYS A 98 8.33 26.16 7.69
CA LYS A 98 7.75 26.27 6.32
C LYS A 98 7.99 24.99 5.51
N LEU A 99 7.86 23.83 6.15
CA LEU A 99 8.02 22.54 5.54
C LEU A 99 6.67 22.06 5.00
N ASN A 100 6.57 21.98 3.68
CA ASN A 100 5.45 21.35 2.97
C ASN A 100 5.87 19.96 2.48
N GLY A 101 4.97 18.98 2.60
CA GLY A 101 5.18 17.65 2.01
C GLY A 101 5.24 17.67 0.49
N PRO A 102 5.85 16.65 -0.14
CA PRO A 102 5.80 16.50 -1.59
C PRO A 102 4.35 16.31 -2.04
N THR A 103 4.06 16.83 -3.22
CA THR A 103 2.77 16.69 -3.90
C THR A 103 2.80 15.53 -4.89
N ASN A 104 1.63 15.16 -5.41
CA ASN A 104 1.55 14.19 -6.51
C ASN A 104 2.30 14.67 -7.77
N GLU A 105 2.40 15.99 -7.98
CA GLU A 105 3.16 16.57 -9.09
C GLU A 105 4.67 16.38 -8.88
N ASP A 106 5.17 16.58 -7.65
CA ASP A 106 6.58 16.30 -7.32
C ASP A 106 6.92 14.82 -7.56
N LEU A 107 5.99 13.91 -7.23
CA LEU A 107 6.16 12.47 -7.47
C LEU A 107 6.19 12.13 -8.97
N LEU A 108 5.31 12.74 -9.76
CA LEU A 108 5.29 12.55 -11.22
C LEU A 108 6.57 13.08 -11.89
N ILE A 109 7.07 14.26 -11.46
CA ILE A 109 8.34 14.80 -11.95
C ILE A 109 9.51 13.86 -11.58
N ALA A 110 9.52 13.32 -10.36
CA ALA A 110 10.53 12.34 -9.97
C ALA A 110 10.47 11.06 -10.82
N ALA A 111 9.26 10.59 -11.15
CA ALA A 111 9.07 9.47 -12.04
C ALA A 111 9.50 9.78 -13.48
N GLU A 112 9.23 10.97 -14.00
CA GLU A 112 9.68 11.42 -15.33
C GLU A 112 11.21 11.43 -15.41
N ASN A 113 11.89 11.99 -14.41
CA ASN A 113 13.36 11.96 -14.34
C ASN A 113 13.93 10.53 -14.31
N LEU A 114 13.28 9.61 -13.59
CA LEU A 114 13.67 8.21 -13.55
C LEU A 114 13.46 7.52 -14.91
N LEU A 115 12.35 7.84 -15.57
CA LEU A 115 12.04 7.35 -16.91
C LEU A 115 13.09 7.83 -17.92
N ASP A 116 13.38 9.13 -17.96
CA ASP A 116 14.39 9.73 -18.83
C ASP A 116 15.76 9.06 -18.64
N MET A 117 16.15 8.84 -17.38
CA MET A 117 17.39 8.13 -17.06
C MET A 117 17.36 6.69 -17.60
N GLN A 118 16.26 5.96 -17.43
CA GLN A 118 16.13 4.60 -17.94
C GLN A 118 16.16 4.55 -19.46
N GLU A 119 15.49 5.47 -20.15
CA GLU A 119 15.48 5.57 -21.61
C GLU A 119 16.87 5.88 -22.18
N PHE A 120 17.57 6.81 -21.55
CA PHE A 120 18.92 7.20 -21.95
C PHE A 120 19.94 6.07 -21.76
N THR A 121 19.90 5.41 -20.59
CA THR A 121 20.87 4.37 -20.23
C THR A 121 20.53 2.99 -20.78
N ARG A 122 19.26 2.75 -21.12
CA ARG A 122 18.70 1.46 -21.56
C ARG A 122 18.93 0.31 -20.57
N ILE A 123 19.07 0.64 -19.29
CA ILE A 123 19.29 -0.36 -18.25
C ILE A 123 17.99 -1.15 -18.04
N PRO A 124 18.05 -2.50 -18.02
CA PRO A 124 16.87 -3.31 -17.76
C PRO A 124 16.23 -2.99 -16.42
N THR A 125 14.89 -2.96 -16.36
CA THR A 125 14.15 -2.74 -15.11
C THR A 125 14.56 -3.72 -14.01
N SER A 126 14.91 -4.96 -14.35
CA SER A 126 15.41 -5.93 -13.37
C SER A 126 16.76 -5.55 -12.76
N GLU A 127 17.63 -4.84 -13.48
CA GLU A 127 18.92 -4.38 -12.96
C GLU A 127 18.76 -3.10 -12.14
N LEU A 128 17.84 -2.21 -12.54
CA LEU A 128 17.47 -1.05 -11.73
C LEU A 128 16.79 -1.45 -10.41
N ALA A 129 16.00 -2.52 -10.42
CA ALA A 129 15.33 -3.02 -9.23
C ALA A 129 16.24 -3.84 -8.30
N ASN A 130 17.34 -4.41 -8.81
CA ASN A 130 18.23 -5.29 -8.05
C ASN A 130 19.68 -4.80 -8.16
N GLU A 131 20.21 -4.19 -7.10
CA GLU A 131 21.63 -4.05 -6.65
C GLU A 131 22.77 -3.70 -7.63
N VAL A 132 22.63 -3.87 -8.94
CA VAL A 132 23.72 -3.87 -9.92
C VAL A 132 24.07 -2.45 -10.36
N VAL A 133 23.09 -1.54 -10.35
CA VAL A 133 23.24 -0.21 -10.97
C VAL A 133 23.12 0.92 -9.95
N LEU A 134 22.35 0.74 -8.89
CA LEU A 134 22.09 1.76 -7.87
C LEU A 134 22.96 1.52 -6.63
N ARG A 135 24.29 1.49 -6.81
CA ARG A 135 25.20 1.63 -5.66
C ARG A 135 25.09 3.07 -5.18
N ASP A 136 24.63 3.25 -3.96
CA ASP A 136 24.82 4.53 -3.29
C ASP A 136 26.29 4.62 -2.85
N TYR A 137 27.07 5.37 -3.63
CA TYR A 137 28.50 5.55 -3.38
C TYR A 137 28.81 6.20 -2.03
N ASN A 138 27.82 6.80 -1.36
CA ASN A 138 27.99 7.40 -0.03
C ASN A 138 27.76 6.40 1.10
N THR A 139 26.88 5.41 0.92
CA THR A 139 26.54 4.42 1.96
C THR A 139 27.17 3.05 1.72
N ASP A 140 27.77 2.83 0.54
CA ASP A 140 28.28 1.54 0.06
C ASP A 140 27.25 0.41 0.13
N GLN A 141 25.97 0.76 0.19
CA GLN A 141 24.84 -0.16 0.20
C GLN A 141 24.24 -0.26 -1.19
N ASN A 142 23.89 -1.49 -1.55
CA ASN A 142 23.09 -1.76 -2.72
C ASN A 142 21.64 -1.42 -2.42
N VAL A 143 20.99 -0.65 -3.30
CA VAL A 143 19.54 -0.41 -3.19
C VAL A 143 18.80 -1.58 -3.85
N THR A 144 17.97 -2.27 -3.05
CA THR A 144 17.01 -3.28 -3.55
C THR A 144 15.60 -2.74 -3.42
N LEU A 145 14.84 -2.79 -4.51
CA LEU A 145 13.44 -2.39 -4.48
C LEU A 145 12.55 -3.57 -4.08
N SER A 146 11.59 -3.30 -3.20
CA SER A 146 10.48 -4.19 -2.87
C SER A 146 9.46 -4.28 -4.01
N ALA A 147 8.55 -5.26 -3.91
CA ALA A 147 7.43 -5.36 -4.84
C ALA A 147 6.55 -4.09 -4.85
N SER A 148 6.36 -3.46 -3.69
CA SER A 148 5.54 -2.24 -3.54
C SER A 148 6.19 -1.03 -4.21
N GLU A 149 7.51 -0.88 -4.09
CA GLU A 149 8.24 0.22 -4.73
C GLU A 149 8.24 0.07 -6.26
N CYS A 150 8.48 -1.14 -6.77
CA CYS A 150 8.37 -1.42 -8.20
C CYS A 150 6.94 -1.17 -8.72
N HIS A 151 5.92 -1.52 -7.93
CA HIS A 151 4.54 -1.22 -8.26
C HIS A 151 4.27 0.29 -8.31
N SER A 152 4.80 1.06 -7.36
CA SER A 152 4.68 2.52 -7.33
C SER A 152 5.29 3.17 -8.57
N ILE A 153 6.51 2.75 -8.96
CA ILE A 153 7.18 3.24 -10.18
C ILE A 153 6.32 2.91 -11.41
N GLY A 154 5.90 1.65 -11.55
CA GLY A 154 5.07 1.23 -12.68
C GLY A 154 3.72 1.96 -12.76
N SER A 155 3.14 2.32 -11.62
CA SER A 155 1.91 3.10 -11.55
C SER A 155 2.12 4.54 -12.03
N ASN A 156 3.20 5.19 -11.59
CA ASN A 156 3.52 6.55 -12.07
C ASN A 156 3.87 6.55 -13.57
N PHE A 157 4.55 5.52 -14.07
CA PHE A 157 4.83 5.40 -15.51
C PHE A 157 3.56 5.19 -16.33
N TYR A 158 2.54 4.53 -15.77
CA TYR A 158 1.23 4.45 -16.41
C TYR A 158 0.55 5.82 -16.49
N GLU A 159 0.62 6.63 -15.43
CA GLU A 159 0.11 8.02 -15.43
C GLU A 159 0.86 8.91 -16.46
N LEU A 160 2.17 8.71 -16.59
CA LEU A 160 3.00 9.33 -17.64
C LEU A 160 2.77 8.72 -19.05
N GLN A 161 1.78 7.83 -19.21
CA GLN A 161 1.43 7.15 -20.46
C GLN A 161 2.56 6.31 -21.09
N SER A 162 3.61 6.04 -20.32
CA SER A 162 4.75 5.22 -20.71
C SER A 162 4.46 3.75 -20.45
N TYR A 163 3.45 3.23 -21.17
CA TYR A 163 2.84 1.93 -20.90
C TYR A 163 3.81 0.75 -21.03
N GLU A 164 4.81 0.84 -21.91
CA GLU A 164 5.83 -0.20 -22.08
C GLU A 164 6.72 -0.33 -20.85
N TYR A 165 7.23 0.79 -20.32
CA TYR A 165 8.00 0.80 -19.08
C TYR A 165 7.14 0.51 -17.86
N ALA A 166 5.89 0.99 -17.82
CA ALA A 166 4.92 0.62 -16.79
C ALA A 166 4.73 -0.90 -16.73
N ALA A 167 4.60 -1.57 -17.89
CA ALA A 167 4.49 -3.03 -17.95
C ALA A 167 5.74 -3.72 -17.38
N GLN A 168 6.93 -3.25 -17.74
CA GLN A 168 8.19 -3.81 -17.24
C GLN A 168 8.30 -3.70 -15.71
N TRP A 169 8.02 -2.53 -15.15
CA TRP A 169 8.06 -2.28 -13.70
C TRP A 169 7.02 -3.08 -12.93
N LEU A 170 5.79 -3.17 -13.45
CA LEU A 170 4.76 -3.98 -12.81
C LEU A 170 5.01 -5.49 -12.94
N GLN A 171 5.64 -5.95 -14.03
CA GLN A 171 6.09 -7.34 -14.14
C GLN A 171 7.20 -7.65 -13.13
N GLN A 172 8.15 -6.73 -12.94
CA GLN A 172 9.19 -6.87 -11.93
C GLN A 172 8.60 -6.86 -10.52
N ALA A 173 7.64 -5.98 -10.23
CA ALA A 173 6.87 -5.97 -8.99
C ALA A 173 6.20 -7.32 -8.73
N ARG A 174 5.54 -7.88 -9.76
CA ARG A 174 4.89 -9.20 -9.68
C ARG A 174 5.89 -10.32 -9.39
N LYS A 175 7.07 -10.28 -10.01
CA LYS A 175 8.15 -11.26 -9.77
C LYS A 175 8.59 -11.20 -8.31
N LEU A 176 8.86 -10.02 -7.77
CA LEU A 176 9.25 -9.83 -6.38
C LEU A 176 8.14 -10.27 -5.41
N ALA A 177 6.89 -9.89 -5.67
CA ALA A 177 5.74 -10.30 -4.85
C ALA A 177 5.53 -11.82 -4.81
N SER A 178 6.03 -12.57 -5.81
CA SER A 178 5.95 -14.03 -5.80
C SER A 178 6.98 -14.70 -4.88
N LEU A 179 8.03 -13.97 -4.50
CA LEU A 179 9.08 -14.43 -3.58
C LEU A 179 8.74 -14.08 -2.12
N GLU A 180 7.92 -13.05 -1.90
CA GLU A 180 7.45 -12.64 -0.59
C GLU A 180 6.34 -13.58 -0.07
N SER A 181 6.52 -14.14 1.13
CA SER A 181 5.57 -15.13 1.71
C SER A 181 4.63 -14.56 2.78
N SER A 182 4.47 -13.24 2.87
CA SER A 182 3.67 -12.59 3.92
C SER A 182 2.20 -12.40 3.50
N ALA A 183 1.29 -12.25 4.48
CA ALA A 183 -0.11 -11.89 4.18
C ALA A 183 -0.23 -10.53 3.46
N SER A 184 0.67 -9.58 3.77
CA SER A 184 0.81 -8.30 3.06
C SER A 184 1.16 -8.51 1.58
N ALA A 185 1.96 -9.52 1.26
CA ALA A 185 2.31 -9.89 -0.12
C ALA A 185 1.08 -10.30 -0.95
N SER A 186 0.03 -10.86 -0.33
CA SER A 186 -1.20 -11.22 -1.05
C SER A 186 -2.00 -9.99 -1.49
N ALA A 187 -2.10 -8.96 -0.65
CA ALA A 187 -2.87 -7.75 -0.97
C ALA A 187 -2.17 -6.94 -2.07
N ILE A 188 -0.84 -6.77 -1.99
CA ILE A 188 -0.08 -6.08 -3.04
C ILE A 188 -0.11 -6.84 -4.37
N LYS A 189 -0.12 -8.18 -4.35
CA LYS A 189 -0.19 -9.00 -5.56
C LYS A 189 -1.45 -8.73 -6.37
N ILE A 190 -2.61 -8.59 -5.73
CA ILE A 190 -3.87 -8.28 -6.42
C ILE A 190 -3.78 -6.91 -7.10
N ARG A 191 -3.32 -5.88 -6.37
CA ARG A 191 -3.12 -4.51 -6.91
C ARG A 191 -2.17 -4.50 -8.12
N ILE A 192 -1.07 -5.24 -8.04
CA ILE A 192 -0.13 -5.39 -9.17
C ILE A 192 -0.82 -6.01 -10.39
N LEU A 193 -1.61 -7.07 -10.19
CA LEU A 193 -2.33 -7.71 -11.29
C LEU A 193 -3.38 -6.78 -11.90
N GLU A 194 -4.13 -6.02 -11.09
CA GLU A 194 -5.11 -5.04 -11.56
C GLU A 194 -4.45 -3.97 -12.44
N HIS A 195 -3.35 -3.37 -11.99
CA HIS A 195 -2.61 -2.39 -12.80
C HIS A 195 -2.02 -3.00 -14.08
N LEU A 196 -1.51 -4.24 -14.03
CA LEU A 196 -1.06 -4.93 -15.26
C LEU A 196 -2.20 -5.13 -16.27
N VAL A 197 -3.42 -5.44 -15.80
CA VAL A 197 -4.60 -5.54 -16.69
C VAL A 197 -4.84 -4.20 -17.39
N LEU A 198 -4.77 -3.08 -16.67
CA LEU A 198 -4.93 -1.74 -17.25
C LEU A 198 -3.85 -1.43 -18.29
N VAL A 199 -2.58 -1.67 -17.95
CA VAL A 199 -1.44 -1.45 -18.86
C VAL A 199 -1.57 -2.30 -20.12
N TYR A 200 -1.86 -3.60 -20.01
CA TYR A 200 -2.00 -4.45 -21.19
C TYR A 200 -3.20 -4.12 -22.06
N LYS A 201 -4.27 -3.56 -21.49
CA LYS A 201 -5.36 -2.98 -22.29
C LYS A 201 -4.87 -1.79 -23.12
N LYS A 202 -4.03 -0.91 -22.55
CA LYS A 202 -3.43 0.23 -23.26
C LYS A 202 -2.46 -0.22 -24.35
N LEU A 203 -1.68 -1.27 -24.11
CA LEU A 203 -0.77 -1.90 -25.09
C LEU A 203 -1.48 -2.82 -26.10
N ASN A 204 -2.82 -2.83 -26.14
CA ASN A 204 -3.63 -3.73 -26.97
C ASN A 204 -3.29 -5.23 -26.83
N SER A 205 -2.70 -5.63 -25.71
CA SER A 205 -2.33 -7.00 -25.37
C SER A 205 -3.49 -7.72 -24.68
N LEU A 206 -4.64 -7.77 -25.34
CA LEU A 206 -5.92 -8.22 -24.77
C LEU A 206 -5.88 -9.65 -24.21
N LYS A 207 -5.11 -10.55 -24.84
CA LYS A 207 -4.93 -11.93 -24.36
C LYS A 207 -4.24 -11.98 -23.00
N LEU A 208 -3.21 -11.15 -22.80
CA LEU A 208 -2.50 -11.06 -21.53
C LEU A 208 -3.39 -10.42 -20.47
N ALA A 209 -4.04 -9.30 -20.80
CA ALA A 209 -5.00 -8.65 -19.91
C ALA A 209 -6.10 -9.63 -19.43
N TYR A 210 -6.70 -10.41 -20.34
CA TYR A 210 -7.70 -11.41 -19.99
C TYR A 210 -7.16 -12.53 -19.10
N LYS A 211 -5.96 -13.03 -19.38
CA LYS A 211 -5.30 -14.05 -18.55
C LYS A 211 -5.10 -13.57 -17.12
N LEU A 212 -4.61 -12.35 -16.94
CA LEU A 212 -4.38 -11.75 -15.62
C LEU A 212 -5.69 -11.46 -14.90
N ASN A 213 -6.70 -10.95 -15.61
CA ASN A 213 -8.03 -10.72 -15.04
C ASN A 213 -8.64 -12.01 -14.46
N ASN A 214 -8.48 -13.13 -15.16
CA ASN A 214 -8.90 -14.44 -14.66
C ASN A 214 -8.03 -14.96 -13.51
N GLU A 215 -6.76 -14.57 -13.44
CA GLU A 215 -5.91 -14.87 -12.29
C GLU A 215 -6.39 -14.12 -11.04
N ILE A 216 -6.78 -12.84 -11.18
CA ILE A 216 -7.39 -12.06 -10.09
C ILE A 216 -8.65 -12.75 -9.60
N LEU A 217 -9.58 -13.13 -10.49
CA LEU A 217 -10.83 -13.81 -10.11
C LEU A 217 -10.62 -15.19 -9.48
N LYS A 218 -9.48 -15.85 -9.72
CA LYS A 218 -9.14 -17.10 -9.01
C LYS A 218 -8.66 -16.84 -7.58
N LEU A 219 -7.91 -15.75 -7.37
CA LEU A 219 -7.40 -15.35 -6.06
C LEU A 219 -8.51 -14.70 -5.21
N GLU A 220 -9.30 -13.84 -5.83
CA GLU A 220 -10.39 -13.08 -5.22
C GLU A 220 -11.63 -13.09 -6.12
N PRO A 221 -12.51 -14.09 -5.98
CA PRO A 221 -13.70 -14.24 -6.84
C PRO A 221 -14.70 -13.07 -6.79
N LYS A 222 -14.62 -12.23 -5.75
CA LYS A 222 -15.49 -11.07 -5.53
C LYS A 222 -14.86 -9.74 -5.93
N ASN A 223 -13.67 -9.76 -6.55
CA ASN A 223 -12.98 -8.54 -6.96
C ASN A 223 -13.82 -7.77 -8.00
N GLU A 224 -14.29 -6.58 -7.64
CA GLU A 224 -15.23 -5.78 -8.44
C GLU A 224 -14.62 -5.35 -9.78
N ALA A 225 -13.37 -4.87 -9.76
CA ALA A 225 -12.67 -4.42 -10.96
C ALA A 225 -12.51 -5.56 -11.98
N ALA A 226 -12.13 -6.76 -11.51
CA ALA A 226 -11.94 -7.91 -12.36
C ALA A 226 -13.27 -8.47 -12.92
N LEU A 227 -14.34 -8.43 -12.13
CA LEU A 227 -15.69 -8.79 -12.59
C LEU A 227 -16.16 -7.84 -13.71
N ASN A 228 -15.99 -6.53 -13.51
CA ASN A 228 -16.36 -5.51 -14.49
C ASN A 228 -15.55 -5.62 -15.79
N ASN A 229 -14.25 -5.94 -15.68
CA ASN A 229 -13.38 -6.10 -16.85
C ASN A 229 -13.66 -7.36 -17.67
N LYS A 230 -14.23 -8.42 -17.07
CA LYS A 230 -14.35 -9.75 -17.71
C LYS A 230 -15.15 -9.70 -19.02
N SER A 231 -16.38 -9.19 -18.97
CA SER A 231 -17.26 -9.13 -20.14
C SER A 231 -16.72 -8.22 -21.25
N LEU A 232 -16.10 -7.11 -20.86
CA LEU A 232 -15.46 -6.16 -21.78
C LEU A 232 -14.29 -6.83 -22.53
N LEU A 233 -13.39 -7.49 -21.81
CA LEU A 233 -12.23 -8.18 -22.40
C LEU A 233 -12.65 -9.33 -23.31
N GLU A 234 -13.67 -10.11 -22.93
CA GLU A 234 -14.22 -11.19 -23.76
C GLU A 234 -14.79 -10.64 -25.07
N THR A 235 -15.55 -9.55 -25.00
CA THR A 235 -16.11 -8.89 -26.19
C THR A 235 -15.00 -8.36 -27.10
N GLN A 236 -14.01 -7.66 -26.53
CA GLN A 236 -12.88 -7.11 -27.29
C GLN A 236 -12.07 -8.21 -27.98
N LEU A 237 -11.81 -9.33 -27.30
CA LEU A 237 -11.11 -10.48 -27.87
C LEU A 237 -11.88 -11.15 -29.03
N LEU A 238 -13.22 -11.22 -28.95
CA LEU A 238 -14.05 -11.76 -30.03
C LEU A 238 -14.01 -10.84 -31.26
N LEU A 239 -14.13 -9.53 -31.06
CA LEU A 239 -14.04 -8.55 -32.14
C LEU A 239 -12.68 -8.59 -32.83
N ASP A 240 -11.59 -8.72 -32.06
CA ASP A 240 -10.24 -8.81 -32.60
C ASP A 240 -10.05 -10.08 -33.47
N ARG A 241 -10.63 -11.21 -33.06
CA ARG A 241 -10.63 -12.45 -33.86
C ARG A 241 -11.39 -12.28 -35.17
N ILE A 242 -12.57 -11.65 -35.13
CA ILE A 242 -13.38 -11.39 -36.34
C ILE A 242 -12.62 -10.45 -37.28
N ARG A 243 -11.97 -9.41 -36.74
CA ARG A 243 -11.17 -8.47 -37.53
C ARG A 243 -10.02 -9.18 -38.24
N ILE A 244 -9.24 -10.00 -37.52
CA ILE A 244 -8.13 -10.77 -38.10
C ILE A 244 -8.65 -11.70 -39.21
N ALA A 245 -9.73 -12.44 -38.95
CA ALA A 245 -10.31 -13.33 -39.95
C ALA A 245 -10.74 -12.60 -41.24
N LYS A 246 -11.32 -11.40 -41.13
CA LYS A 246 -11.68 -10.59 -42.30
C LYS A 246 -10.47 -10.09 -43.09
N VAL A 247 -9.41 -9.68 -42.42
CA VAL A 247 -8.16 -9.24 -43.07
C VAL A 247 -7.54 -10.40 -43.86
N THR A 248 -7.44 -11.58 -43.24
CA THR A 248 -6.90 -12.78 -43.90
C THR A 248 -7.71 -13.19 -45.13
N VAL A 249 -9.05 -13.08 -45.08
CA VAL A 249 -9.91 -13.36 -46.24
C VAL A 249 -9.68 -12.35 -47.37
N ASN A 250 -9.53 -11.05 -47.06
CA ASN A 250 -9.27 -10.03 -48.07
C ASN A 250 -7.89 -10.20 -48.72
N GLU A 251 -6.84 -10.49 -47.94
CA GLU A 251 -5.48 -10.75 -48.47
C GLU A 251 -5.47 -11.96 -49.42
N GLN A 252 -6.20 -13.03 -49.08
CA GLN A 252 -6.36 -14.21 -49.94
C GLN A 252 -7.15 -13.90 -51.22
N MET A 253 -8.12 -12.98 -51.17
CA MET A 253 -8.85 -12.55 -52.37
C MET A 253 -7.97 -11.70 -53.28
N ASP A 254 -7.16 -10.80 -52.72
CA ASP A 254 -6.26 -9.93 -53.48
C ASP A 254 -5.13 -10.73 -54.14
N GLU A 255 -4.52 -11.72 -53.46
CA GLU A 255 -3.52 -12.62 -54.05
C GLU A 255 -4.08 -13.43 -55.23
N ASN A 256 -5.30 -13.97 -55.09
CA ASN A 256 -5.96 -14.70 -56.17
C ASN A 256 -6.33 -13.83 -57.39
N HIS A 257 -6.47 -12.51 -57.21
CA HIS A 257 -6.72 -11.57 -58.31
C HIS A 257 -5.45 -11.11 -59.04
N LEU A 258 -4.26 -11.32 -58.46
CA LEU A 258 -2.96 -11.00 -59.07
C LEU A 258 -2.34 -12.17 -59.86
N GLU A 259 -2.86 -13.39 -59.70
CA GLU A 259 -2.40 -14.60 -60.42
C GLU A 259 -3.22 -14.93 -61.71
N LEU A 260 -4.12 -14.04 -62.15
CA LEU A 260 -4.94 -14.15 -63.36
C LEU A 260 -4.56 -13.11 -64.42
#